data_AF-A0A3M2JC84-F1
#
_entry.id   AF-A0A3M2JC84-F1
#
_cell.length_a   1.000
_cell.length_b   1.000
_cell.length_c   1.000
_cell.angle_alpha   90.00
_cell.angle_beta   90.00
_cell.angle_gamma   90.00
#
_symmetry.space_group_name_H-M   'P 1'
#
loop_
_entity.id
_entity.type
_entity.pdbx_description
1 polymer ?
#
loop_
_entity_poly.entity_id
_entity_poly.type
_entity_poly.pdbx_seq_one_letter_code
_entity_poly.pdbx_strand_id
1 'polypeptide(L)'
;EGIDWICVSPKAGAPLKLTRGDELKLVYPQEGAEPERFEHLAFRYFFLQPMDGPERERNTRLAMEYCLAHPRWRLSLQTHKLLGIP
;
A
#
# COMPACT_ATOMS: atom_id res chain seq x y z
N GLU A 1 -11.55 19.65 16.90
CA GLU A 1 -11.12 19.41 15.50
C GLU A 1 -10.16 18.24 15.51
N GLY A 2 -10.32 17.30 14.57
CA GLY A 2 -9.57 16.04 14.51
C GLY A 2 -8.88 15.87 13.16
N ILE A 3 -8.28 14.70 12.93
CA ILE A 3 -7.72 14.35 11.62
C ILE A 3 -8.87 13.84 10.73
N ASP A 4 -9.06 14.46 9.56
CA ASP A 4 -10.13 14.10 8.63
C ASP A 4 -9.84 12.82 7.83
N TRP A 5 -8.56 12.49 7.64
CA TRP A 5 -8.13 11.31 6.88
C TRP A 5 -6.83 10.72 7.41
N ILE A 6 -6.85 9.42 7.70
CA ILE A 6 -5.68 8.68 8.17
C ILE A 6 -5.27 7.66 7.11
N CYS A 7 -4.11 7.91 6.50
CA CYS A 7 -3.39 6.93 5.69
C CYS A 7 -2.32 6.24 6.54
N VAL A 8 -2.35 4.90 6.59
CA VAL A 8 -1.35 4.08 7.29
C VAL A 8 -0.64 3.20 6.29
N SER A 9 0.69 3.25 6.32
CA SER A 9 1.54 2.39 5.50
C SER A 9 2.44 1.53 6.40
N PRO A 10 2.00 0.31 6.78
CA PRO A 10 2.81 -0.62 7.55
C PRO A 10 4.15 -0.91 6.87
N LYS A 11 5.16 -1.22 7.68
CA LYS A 11 6.52 -1.60 7.24
C LYS A 11 6.86 -2.96 7.82
N ALA A 12 7.50 -3.81 7.02
CA ALA A 12 7.98 -5.10 7.50
C ALA A 12 8.89 -4.93 8.73
N GLY A 13 8.75 -5.80 9.72
CA GLY A 13 9.54 -5.76 10.96
C GLY A 13 9.22 -4.61 11.93
N ALA A 14 8.32 -3.68 11.60
CA ALA A 14 7.94 -2.58 12.48
C ALA A 14 6.61 -2.86 13.22
N PRO A 15 6.46 -2.45 14.49
CA PRO A 15 5.21 -2.61 15.22
C PRO A 15 4.10 -1.72 14.63
N LEU A 16 2.94 -2.31 14.33
CA LEU A 16 1.77 -1.58 13.88
C LEU A 16 0.94 -1.09 15.08
N LYS A 17 0.85 0.22 15.27
CA LYS A 17 0.08 0.85 16.36
C LYS A 17 -1.35 1.21 15.97
N LEU A 18 -1.57 1.57 14.70
CA LEU A 18 -2.87 1.95 14.17
C LEU A 18 -3.48 0.80 13.38
N THR A 19 -4.59 0.27 13.88
CA THR A 19 -5.34 -0.84 13.28
C THR A 19 -6.66 -0.40 12.65
N ARG A 20 -6.91 0.91 12.59
CA ARG A 20 -8.08 1.53 11.96
C ARG A 20 -7.73 2.86 11.31
N GLY A 21 -8.48 3.24 10.28
CA GLY A 21 -8.34 4.51 9.56
C GLY A 21 -9.09 4.50 8.23
N ASP A 22 -8.76 5.43 7.34
CA ASP A 22 -9.43 5.55 6.05
C ASP A 22 -8.71 4.72 4.98
N GLU A 23 -7.39 4.81 4.95
CA GLU A 23 -6.56 4.20 3.91
C GLU A 23 -5.45 3.35 4.51
N LEU A 24 -5.41 2.07 4.15
CA LEU A 24 -4.22 1.24 4.32
C LEU A 24 -3.47 1.18 2.98
N LYS A 25 -2.24 1.67 2.94
CA LYS A 25 -1.40 1.66 1.74
C LYS A 25 -0.09 0.92 1.97
N LEU A 26 -0.01 -0.31 1.48
CA LEU A 26 1.21 -1.11 1.59
C LEU A 26 2.17 -0.79 0.46
N VAL A 27 3.43 -0.56 0.80
CA VAL A 27 4.51 -0.62 -0.19
C VAL A 27 4.72 -2.09 -0.54
N TYR A 28 4.76 -2.43 -1.83
CA TYR A 28 4.73 -3.82 -2.29
C TYR A 28 5.73 -4.06 -3.44
N PRO A 29 6.46 -5.20 -3.44
CA PRO A 29 6.48 -6.24 -2.42
C PRO A 29 7.34 -5.87 -1.20
N GLN A 30 7.01 -6.41 -0.04
CA GLN A 30 7.84 -6.36 1.17
C GLN A 30 7.73 -7.72 1.88
N GLU A 31 8.85 -8.43 2.04
CA GLU A 31 8.89 -9.68 2.81
C GLU A 31 8.56 -9.41 4.28
N GLY A 32 7.63 -10.18 4.85
CA GLY A 32 7.12 -9.96 6.20
C GLY A 32 6.09 -8.83 6.33
N ALA A 33 5.58 -8.31 5.21
CA ALA A 33 4.45 -7.39 5.13
C ALA A 33 3.53 -7.72 3.95
N GLU A 34 3.26 -9.01 3.78
CA GLU A 34 2.32 -9.54 2.78
C GLU A 34 0.90 -9.01 3.03
N PRO A 35 0.11 -8.71 1.98
CA PRO A 35 -1.14 -7.96 2.15
C PRO A 35 -2.21 -8.69 2.99
N GLU A 36 -2.26 -10.02 2.94
CA GLU A 36 -3.20 -10.87 3.70
C GLU A 36 -3.09 -10.64 5.21
N ARG A 37 -1.90 -10.27 5.69
CA ARG A 37 -1.64 -9.98 7.11
C ARG A 37 -2.40 -8.76 7.63
N PHE A 38 -2.92 -7.90 6.74
CA PHE A 38 -3.55 -6.64 7.11
C PHE A 38 -5.03 -6.56 6.73
N GLU A 39 -5.56 -7.54 6.01
CA GLU A 39 -6.95 -7.53 5.53
C GLU A 39 -7.99 -7.54 6.66
N HIS A 40 -7.63 -8.01 7.85
CA HIS A 40 -8.55 -8.01 8.99
C HIS A 40 -8.67 -6.64 9.68
N LEU A 41 -7.83 -5.66 9.31
CA LEU A 41 -7.80 -4.34 9.94
C LEU A 41 -8.96 -3.45 9.48
N ALA A 42 -9.35 -2.50 10.34
CA ALA A 42 -10.52 -1.65 10.14
C ALA A 42 -10.20 -0.41 9.29
N PHE A 43 -9.89 -0.63 8.01
CA PHE A 43 -9.68 0.44 7.02
C PHE A 43 -10.76 0.44 5.94
N ARG A 44 -11.09 1.63 5.43
CA ARG A 44 -12.09 1.78 4.35
C ARG A 44 -11.53 1.42 2.97
N TYR A 45 -10.26 1.72 2.73
CA TYR A 45 -9.59 1.46 1.46
C TYR A 45 -8.28 0.71 1.65
N PHE A 46 -7.98 -0.21 0.73
CA PHE A 46 -6.78 -1.04 0.72
C PHE A 46 -6.03 -0.80 -0.59
N PHE A 47 -4.78 -0.35 -0.50
CA PHE A 47 -3.95 -0.05 -1.66
C PHE A 47 -2.61 -0.77 -1.61
N LEU A 48 -2.18 -1.23 -2.78
CA LEU A 48 -0.79 -1.59 -3.04
C LEU A 48 -0.10 -0.47 -3.81
N GLN A 49 0.98 0.04 -3.26
CA GLN A 49 1.87 0.97 -3.92
C GLN A 49 3.15 0.23 -4.30
N PRO A 50 3.50 0.16 -5.59
CA PRO A 50 4.76 -0.44 -6.01
C PRO A 50 5.95 0.18 -5.27
N MET A 51 6.82 -0.67 -4.73
CA MET A 51 8.09 -0.24 -4.16
C MET A 51 8.92 0.38 -5.28
N ASP A 52 9.36 1.61 -5.05
CA ASP A 52 10.24 2.32 -5.97
C ASP A 52 11.70 1.84 -5.83
N GLY A 53 12.53 2.16 -6.81
CA GLY A 53 13.93 1.75 -6.87
C GLY A 53 14.27 1.00 -8.16
N PRO A 54 15.40 0.28 -8.21
CA PRO A 54 15.87 -0.41 -9.42
C PRO A 54 14.85 -1.38 -10.02
N GLU A 55 13.99 -1.97 -9.18
CA GLU A 55 12.99 -2.97 -9.59
C GLU A 55 11.58 -2.40 -9.77
N ARG A 56 11.41 -1.07 -9.88
CA ARG A 56 10.10 -0.40 -9.96
C ARG A 56 9.16 -1.03 -10.97
N GLU A 57 9.64 -1.36 -12.17
CA GLU A 57 8.80 -1.97 -13.22
C GLU A 57 8.31 -3.37 -12.84
N ARG A 58 9.19 -4.20 -12.26
CA ARG A 58 8.83 -5.52 -11.74
C ARG A 58 7.82 -5.39 -10.62
N ASN A 59 8.06 -4.49 -9.67
CA ASN A 59 7.17 -4.26 -8.53
C ASN A 59 5.80 -3.73 -8.95
N THR A 60 5.75 -2.91 -10.00
CA THR A 60 4.49 -2.40 -10.57
C THR A 60 3.67 -3.53 -11.18
N ARG A 61 4.31 -4.43 -11.94
CA ARG A 61 3.64 -5.62 -12.49
C ARG A 61 3.10 -6.52 -11.39
N LEU A 62 3.90 -6.82 -10.37
CA LEU A 62 3.46 -7.65 -9.25
C LEU A 62 2.29 -7.02 -8.47
N ALA A 63 2.35 -5.73 -8.18
CA ALA A 63 1.25 -5.04 -7.49
C ALA A 63 -0.04 -5.05 -8.31
N MET A 64 0.07 -4.86 -9.64
CA MET A 64 -1.06 -4.93 -10.56
C MET A 64 -1.67 -6.34 -10.60
N GLU A 65 -0.86 -7.37 -10.78
CA GLU A 65 -1.29 -8.77 -10.79
C GLU A 65 -2.01 -9.14 -9.48
N TYR A 66 -1.45 -8.71 -8.33
CA TYR A 66 -2.08 -8.94 -7.03
C TYR A 66 -3.44 -8.25 -6.92
N CYS A 67 -3.56 -6.96 -7.32
CA CYS A 67 -4.84 -6.25 -7.27
C CYS A 67 -5.89 -6.88 -8.19
N LEU A 68 -5.47 -7.41 -9.36
CA LEU A 68 -6.36 -8.12 -10.27
C LEU A 68 -6.86 -9.45 -9.67
N ALA A 69 -6.01 -10.18 -8.96
CA ALA A 69 -6.38 -11.42 -8.27
C ALA A 69 -7.21 -11.16 -7.00
N HIS A 70 -7.02 -10.01 -6.35
CA HIS A 70 -7.60 -9.67 -5.06
C HIS A 70 -8.28 -8.29 -5.10
N PRO A 71 -9.53 -8.20 -5.59
CA PRO A 71 -10.20 -6.94 -5.94
C PRO A 71 -10.54 -6.04 -4.74
N ARG A 72 -10.30 -6.52 -3.52
CA ARG A 72 -10.29 -5.67 -2.32
C ARG A 72 -9.18 -4.62 -2.39
N TRP A 73 -8.04 -4.97 -2.99
CA TRP A 73 -6.87 -4.13 -3.16
C TRP A 73 -6.94 -3.32 -4.45
N ARG A 74 -6.42 -2.10 -4.38
CA ARG A 74 -6.35 -1.16 -5.50
C ARG A 74 -4.91 -0.72 -5.72
N LEU A 75 -4.53 -0.51 -6.98
CA LEU A 75 -3.21 0.00 -7.30
C LEU A 75 -3.11 1.50 -6.97
N SER A 76 -2.07 1.90 -6.23
CA SER A 76 -1.72 3.30 -5.92
C SER A 76 -0.37 3.63 -6.54
N LEU A 77 -0.35 4.36 -7.64
CA LEU A 77 0.89 4.79 -8.29
C LEU A 77 1.46 6.05 -7.63
N GLN A 78 2.79 6.15 -7.60
CA GLN A 78 3.48 7.39 -7.23
C GLN A 78 3.47 8.35 -8.42
N THR A 79 2.30 8.89 -8.75
CA THR A 79 2.07 9.73 -9.95
C THR A 79 2.98 10.94 -10.02
N HIS A 80 3.33 11.55 -8.89
CA HIS A 80 4.29 12.66 -8.82
C HIS A 80 5.65 12.31 -9.46
N LYS A 81 6.15 11.07 -9.27
CA LYS A 81 7.40 10.60 -9.91
C LYS A 81 7.24 10.36 -11.40
N LEU A 82 6.07 9.91 -11.83
CA LEU A 82 5.77 9.72 -13.26
C LEU A 82 5.67 11.06 -13.99
N LEU A 83 5.14 12.07 -13.31
CA LEU A 83 4.95 13.43 -13.83
C LEU A 83 6.17 14.34 -13.63
N GLY A 84 7.17 13.91 -12.84
CA GLY A 84 8.35 14.72 -12.54
C GLY A 84 8.07 15.93 -11.65
N ILE A 85 7.08 15.83 -10.76
CA ILE A 85 6.69 16.90 -9.83
C ILE A 85 6.99 16.50 -8.37
N PRO A 86 7.31 17.48 -7.49
CA PRO A 86 7.43 17.26 -6.05
C PRO A 86 6.12 16.78 -5.39
#